data_AF-A0A2A2H7U0-F1
#
_entry.id   AF-A0A2A2H7U0-F1
#
_cell.length_a   1.000
_cell.length_b   1.000
_cell.length_c   1.000
_cell.angle_alpha   90.00
_cell.angle_beta   90.00
_cell.angle_gamma   90.00
#
_symmetry.space_group_name_H-M   'P 1'
#
loop_
_entity.id
_entity.type
_entity.pdbx_description
1 polymer ?
#
loop_
_entity_poly.entity_id
_entity_poly.type
_entity_poly.pdbx_seq_one_letter_code
_entity_poly.pdbx_strand_id
1 'polypeptide(L)'
;MAIVDFINISTVSAAVALIGSAGIILLPKPVDKVIMFTLLQGGFIGMIVAAKYLDVAVAVALFDPISTVILLIGIIKLNDVRRKKLEAQEELNIA
;
A
#
# COMPACT_ATOMS: atom_id res chain seq x y z
N MET A 1 21.03 -15.81 -22.73
CA MET A 1 19.89 -15.02 -23.28
C MET A 1 18.62 -15.23 -22.46
N ALA A 2 18.25 -16.46 -22.09
CA ALA A 2 17.01 -16.77 -21.33
C ALA A 2 16.78 -16.03 -19.99
N ILE A 3 17.81 -15.62 -19.25
CA ILE A 3 17.66 -14.92 -17.96
C ILE A 3 17.12 -13.50 -18.15
N VAL A 4 17.52 -12.83 -19.24
CA VAL A 4 17.14 -11.43 -19.49
C VAL A 4 15.69 -11.35 -19.98
N ASP A 5 15.23 -12.35 -20.74
CA ASP A 5 13.85 -12.46 -21.21
C ASP A 5 12.86 -12.74 -20.06
N PHE A 6 13.31 -13.37 -18.97
CA PHE A 6 12.54 -13.56 -17.73
C PHE A 6 12.35 -12.24 -16.96
N ILE A 7 13.32 -11.32 -17.04
CA ILE A 7 13.25 -9.98 -16.42
C ILE A 7 12.53 -9.04 -17.39
N ASN A 8 11.25 -9.32 -17.61
CA ASN A 8 10.34 -8.43 -18.32
C ASN A 8 9.65 -7.50 -17.32
N ILE A 9 9.23 -6.33 -17.76
CA ILE A 9 8.37 -5.40 -17.00
C ILE A 9 7.18 -6.15 -16.40
N SER A 10 6.55 -7.07 -17.15
CA SER A 10 5.43 -7.86 -16.63
C SER A 10 5.81 -8.71 -15.41
N THR A 11 6.91 -9.48 -15.50
CA THR A 11 7.38 -10.37 -14.43
C THR A 11 7.82 -9.58 -13.21
N VAL A 12 8.59 -8.50 -13.40
CA VAL A 12 9.04 -7.64 -12.31
C VAL A 12 7.86 -6.98 -11.62
N SER A 13 6.90 -6.48 -12.40
CA SER A 13 5.69 -5.83 -11.88
C SER A 13 4.83 -6.80 -11.08
N ALA A 14 4.66 -8.04 -11.56
CA ALA A 14 3.96 -9.09 -10.83
C ALA A 14 4.68 -9.44 -9.52
N ALA A 15 6.01 -9.57 -9.54
CA ALA A 15 6.79 -9.84 -8.34
C ALA A 15 6.65 -8.72 -7.30
N VAL A 16 6.76 -7.46 -7.74
CA VAL A 16 6.57 -6.28 -6.87
C VAL A 16 5.16 -6.24 -6.28
N ALA A 17 4.13 -6.51 -7.09
CA ALA A 17 2.75 -6.57 -6.62
C ALA A 17 2.52 -7.66 -5.57
N LEU A 18 3.12 -8.84 -5.78
CA LEU A 18 3.07 -9.96 -4.83
C LEU A 18 3.82 -9.65 -3.52
N ILE A 19 5.00 -9.02 -3.60
CA ILE A 19 5.76 -8.60 -2.43
C ILE A 19 4.97 -7.55 -1.63
N GLY A 20 4.40 -6.55 -2.30
CA GLY A 20 3.54 -5.57 -1.65
C GLY A 20 2.33 -6.22 -0.98
N SER A 21 1.67 -7.16 -1.67
CA SER A 21 0.54 -7.93 -1.11
C SER A 21 0.92 -8.73 0.13
N ALA A 22 2.04 -9.46 0.08
CA ALA A 22 2.56 -10.20 1.21
C ALA A 22 2.90 -9.26 2.38
N GLY A 23 3.51 -8.10 2.10
CA GLY A 23 3.84 -7.10 3.10
C GLY A 23 2.60 -6.54 3.82
N ILE A 24 1.50 -6.27 3.11
CA ILE A 24 0.25 -5.79 3.72
C ILE A 24 -0.30 -6.81 4.74
N ILE A 25 -0.17 -8.11 4.44
CA ILE A 25 -0.69 -9.19 5.30
C ILE A 25 0.23 -9.38 6.51
N LEU A 26 1.54 -9.44 6.29
CA LEU A 26 2.52 -9.84 7.31
C LEU A 26 2.87 -8.72 8.30
N LEU A 27 2.79 -7.44 7.92
CA LEU A 27 3.25 -6.37 8.79
C LEU A 27 2.23 -6.02 9.89
N PRO A 28 2.65 -5.82 11.15
CA PRO A 28 1.72 -5.57 12.25
C PRO A 28 1.25 -4.11 12.31
N LYS A 29 2.09 -3.15 11.90
CA LYS A 29 1.79 -1.72 12.05
C LYS A 29 0.90 -1.22 10.89
N PRO A 30 -0.20 -0.50 11.19
CA PRO A 30 -1.09 0.03 10.15
C PRO A 30 -0.41 0.93 9.12
N VAL A 31 0.56 1.75 9.55
CA VAL A 31 1.31 2.64 8.66
C VAL A 31 2.18 1.84 7.69
N ASP A 32 2.88 0.83 8.19
CA ASP A 32 3.75 0.00 7.34
C ASP A 32 2.93 -0.80 6.31
N LYS A 33 1.68 -1.16 6.64
CA LYS A 33 0.75 -1.75 5.65
C LYS A 33 0.42 -0.80 4.51
N VAL A 34 0.27 0.50 4.78
CA VAL A 34 0.04 1.51 3.73
C VAL A 34 1.26 1.64 2.83
N ILE A 35 2.47 1.56 3.40
CA ILE A 35 3.71 1.57 2.60
C ILE A 35 3.78 0.32 1.71
N MET A 36 3.40 -0.85 2.22
CA MET A 36 3.34 -2.07 1.40
C MET A 36 2.22 -2.00 0.35
N PHE A 37 1.14 -1.26 0.64
CA PHE A 37 0.08 -0.97 -0.32
C PHE A 37 0.57 -0.10 -1.49
N THR A 38 1.43 0.88 -1.26
CA THR A 38 2.02 1.66 -2.37
C THR A 38 2.97 0.82 -3.22
N LEU A 39 3.68 -0.15 -2.64
CA LEU A 39 4.45 -1.13 -3.43
C LEU A 39 3.55 -2.01 -4.29
N LEU A 40 2.42 -2.48 -3.75
CA LEU A 40 1.42 -3.23 -4.51
C LEU A 40 0.91 -2.39 -5.70
N GLN A 41 0.52 -1.14 -5.44
CA GLN A 41 0.07 -0.20 -6.48
C GLN A 41 1.15 0.05 -7.54
N GLY A 42 2.41 0.23 -7.14
CA GLY A 42 3.54 0.37 -8.07
C GLY A 42 3.71 -0.85 -8.98
N GLY A 43 3.61 -2.05 -8.41
CA GLY A 43 3.59 -3.30 -9.20
C GLY A 43 2.37 -3.39 -10.11
N PHE A 44 1.22 -2.91 -9.68
CA PHE A 44 0.01 -2.86 -10.50
C PHE A 44 0.14 -1.89 -11.68
N ILE A 45 0.66 -0.68 -11.46
CA ILE A 45 0.94 0.30 -12.52
C ILE A 45 1.90 -0.30 -13.55
N GLY A 46 2.95 -0.99 -13.11
CA GLY A 46 3.90 -1.66 -14.00
C GLY A 46 3.23 -2.74 -14.88
N MET A 47 2.24 -3.47 -14.35
CA MET A 47 1.44 -4.42 -15.15
C MET A 47 0.55 -3.70 -16.18
N ILE A 48 -0.05 -2.55 -15.84
CA ILE A 48 -0.83 -1.74 -16.78
C ILE A 48 0.06 -1.26 -17.94
N VAL A 49 1.28 -0.81 -17.63
CA VAL A 49 2.28 -0.40 -18.63
C VAL A 49 2.68 -1.58 -19.52
N ALA A 50 2.91 -2.77 -18.94
CA ALA A 50 3.21 -3.99 -19.70
C ALA A 50 2.07 -4.38 -20.66
N ALA A 51 0.82 -4.12 -20.26
CA ALA A 51 -0.38 -4.34 -21.08
C ALA A 51 -0.62 -3.26 -22.15
N LYS A 52 0.28 -2.26 -22.26
CA LYS A 52 0.22 -1.13 -23.21
C LYS A 52 -0.98 -0.20 -23.00
N TYR A 53 -1.57 -0.16 -21.81
CA TYR A 53 -2.65 0.76 -21.46
C TYR A 53 -2.10 2.04 -20.82
N LEU A 54 -1.34 2.83 -21.60
CA LEU A 54 -0.57 3.94 -21.07
C LEU A 54 -1.45 5.06 -20.47
N ASP A 55 -2.60 5.35 -21.07
CA ASP A 55 -3.52 6.37 -20.56
C ASP A 55 -4.03 6.04 -19.16
N VAL A 56 -4.34 4.75 -18.93
CA VAL A 56 -4.75 4.25 -17.62
C VAL A 56 -3.60 4.31 -16.64
N ALA A 57 -2.38 3.95 -17.07
CA ALA A 57 -1.20 3.99 -16.21
C ALA A 57 -0.91 5.41 -15.70
N VAL A 58 -1.01 6.42 -16.58
CA VAL A 58 -0.83 7.83 -16.20
C VAL A 58 -1.91 8.28 -15.22
N ALA A 59 -3.19 7.95 -15.49
CA ALA A 59 -4.27 8.29 -14.58
C ALA A 59 -4.04 7.67 -13.19
N VAL A 60 -3.77 6.37 -13.12
CA VAL A 60 -3.54 5.64 -11.86
C VAL A 60 -2.33 6.21 -11.11
N ALA A 61 -1.22 6.49 -11.80
CA ALA A 61 -0.03 7.08 -11.17
C ALA A 61 -0.27 8.46 -10.53
N LEU A 62 -1.24 9.23 -11.03
CA LEU A 62 -1.64 10.52 -10.45
C LEU A 62 -2.61 10.37 -9.28
N PHE A 63 -3.55 9.43 -9.36
CA PHE A 63 -4.59 9.25 -8.33
C PHE A 63 -4.12 8.39 -7.14
N ASP A 64 -3.22 7.43 -7.34
CA ASP A 64 -2.74 6.53 -6.30
C ASP A 64 -2.07 7.25 -5.12
N PRO A 65 -1.19 8.26 -5.32
CA PRO A 65 -0.64 9.04 -4.22
C PRO A 65 -1.72 9.79 -3.42
N ILE A 66 -2.73 10.32 -4.10
CA ILE A 66 -3.84 11.03 -3.46
C ILE A 66 -4.63 10.07 -2.56
N SER A 67 -4.97 8.89 -3.09
CA SER A 67 -5.65 7.82 -2.34
C SER A 67 -4.82 7.39 -1.12
N THR A 68 -3.52 7.23 -1.29
CA THR A 68 -2.59 6.86 -0.22
C THR A 68 -2.58 7.90 0.91
N VAL A 69 -2.52 9.19 0.56
CA VAL A 69 -2.56 10.28 1.55
C VAL A 69 -3.86 10.26 2.34
N ILE A 70 -5.00 10.09 1.66
CA ILE A 70 -6.31 9.99 2.32
C ILE A 70 -6.35 8.79 3.28
N LEU A 71 -5.85 7.64 2.84
CA LEU A 71 -5.78 6.43 3.67
C LEU A 71 -4.88 6.64 4.90
N LEU A 72 -3.73 7.29 4.73
CA LEU A 72 -2.80 7.59 5.82
C LEU A 72 -3.44 8.49 6.87
N ILE A 73 -4.12 9.57 6.45
CA ILE A 73 -4.86 10.46 7.34
C ILE A 73 -5.94 9.68 8.10
N GLY A 74 -6.68 8.82 7.40
CA GLY A 74 -7.71 7.97 8.00
C GLY A 74 -7.15 7.05 9.09
N ILE A 75 -6.01 6.41 8.84
CA ILE A 75 -5.36 5.52 9.80
C ILE A 75 -4.81 6.27 11.01
N ILE A 76 -4.17 7.43 10.80
CA ILE A 76 -3.65 8.25 11.90
C ILE A 76 -4.81 8.68 12.82
N LYS A 77 -5.90 9.19 12.22
CA LYS A 77 -7.07 9.63 12.99
C LYS A 77 -7.75 8.47 13.72
N LEU A 78 -7.83 7.29 13.10
CA LEU A 78 -8.35 6.09 13.75
C LEU A 78 -7.49 5.67 14.94
N ASN A 79 -6.16 5.75 14.80
CA ASN A 79 -5.24 5.40 15.87
C ASN A 79 -5.35 6.37 17.07
N ASP A 80 -5.50 7.67 16.80
CA ASP A 80 -5.72 8.67 17.84
C ASP A 80 -7.03 8.46 18.61
N VAL A 81 -8.12 8.12 17.91
CA VAL A 81 -9.41 7.82 18.55
C VAL A 81 -9.30 6.57 19.44
N ARG A 82 -8.61 5.52 18.96
CA ARG A 82 -8.39 4.29 19.74
C ARG A 82 -7.56 4.56 21.00
N ARG A 83 -6.49 5.35 20.86
CA ARG A 83 -5.62 5.72 21.98
C ARG A 83 -6.38 6.50 23.07
N LYS A 84 -7.13 7.54 22.69
CA LYS A 84 -7.95 8.32 23.64
C LYS A 84 -8.98 7.47 24.38
N LYS A 85 -9.56 6.47 23.71
CA LYS A 85 -10.52 5.55 24.33
C LYS A 85 -9.86 4.65 25.38
N LEU A 86 -8.62 4.20 25.12
CA LEU A 86 -7.85 3.41 26.07
C LEU A 86 -7.46 4.25 27.30
N GLU A 87 -6.97 5.47 27.08
CA GLU A 87 -6.61 6.42 28.16
C GLU A 87 -7.82 6.72 29.07
N ALA A 88 -8.97 7.05 28.49
CA ALA A 88 -10.20 7.30 29.26
C ALA A 88 -10.68 6.06 30.05
N GLN A 89 -10.45 4.86 29.53
CA GLN A 89 -10.82 3.62 30.20
C GLN A 89 -9.85 3.28 31.35
N GLU A 90 -8.56 3.61 31.21
CA GLU A 90 -7.60 3.49 32.30
C GLU A 90 -7.95 4.43 33.45
N GLU A 91 -8.27 5.70 33.18
CA GLU A 91 -8.68 6.66 34.23
C GLU A 91 -9.91 6.18 35.03
N LEU A 92 -10.89 5.57 34.35
CA LEU A 92 -12.08 4.98 34.98
C LEU A 92 -11.78 3.73 35.82
N ASN A 93 -10.73 2.97 35.50
CA ASN A 93 -10.36 1.76 36.25
C ASN A 93 -9.53 2.08 37.51
N ILE A 94 -8.94 3.27 37.59
CA ILE A 94 -8.08 3.70 38.71
C ILE A 94 -8.86 4.56 39.72
N ALA A 95 -10.04 5.07 39.33
CA ALA A 95 -10.97 5.82 40.18
C ALA A 95 -11.98 4.91 40.90
#